data_AF-A0A2V7FBQ4-F1
#
_entry.id   AF-A0A2V7FBQ4-F1
#
_cell.length_a   1.000
_cell.length_b   1.000
_cell.length_c   1.000
_cell.angle_alpha   90.00
_cell.angle_beta   90.00
_cell.angle_gamma   90.00
#
_symmetry.space_group_name_H-M   'P 1'
#
loop_
_entity.id
_entity.type
_entity.pdbx_description
1 polymer ?
#
loop_
_entity_poly.entity_id
_entity_poly.type
_entity_poly.pdbx_seq_one_letter_code
_entity_poly.pdbx_strand_id
1 'polypeptide(L)'
;MEPKPAASVVLVRPAPPGASEAIEVYMIRRQRSMKFLGGFYAFPGGKVDPADGAPAALARCRGLDTVEAETILLGSRDTPALAFWVAAVRELLEE
;
A
#
# COMPACT_ATOMS: atom_id res chain seq x y z
N MET A 1 2.70 6.45 -22.02
CA MET A 1 3.21 6.05 -20.70
C MET A 1 2.26 4.99 -20.19
N GLU A 2 2.74 3.78 -19.95
CA GLU A 2 1.86 2.73 -19.42
C GLU A 2 1.72 2.89 -17.89
N PRO A 3 0.51 2.66 -17.34
CA PRO A 3 0.30 2.63 -15.90
C PRO A 3 1.24 1.61 -15.24
N LYS A 4 1.86 2.01 -14.12
CA LYS A 4 2.70 1.12 -13.33
C LYS A 4 1.90 0.59 -12.13
N PRO A 5 1.93 -0.72 -11.85
CA PRO A 5 1.35 -1.27 -10.63
C PRO A 5 1.90 -0.56 -9.39
N ALA A 6 1.01 -0.17 -8.50
CA ALA A 6 1.33 0.51 -7.26
C ALA A 6 0.28 0.17 -6.20
N ALA A 7 0.67 0.26 -4.94
CA ALA A 7 -0.20 0.06 -3.79
C ALA A 7 -0.01 1.19 -2.78
N SER A 8 -1.05 1.49 -2.02
CA SER A 8 -1.01 2.45 -0.91
C SER A 8 -1.85 1.91 0.24
N VAL A 9 -1.40 2.17 1.47
CA VAL A 9 -2.10 1.74 2.69
C VAL A 9 -2.65 2.93 3.44
N VAL A 10 -3.89 2.82 3.90
CA VAL A 10 -4.51 3.79 4.81
C VAL A 10 -4.60 3.15 6.18
N LEU A 11 -3.75 3.57 7.11
CA LEU A 11 -3.87 3.18 8.50
C LEU A 11 -4.93 4.06 9.16
N VAL A 12 -5.96 3.43 9.69
CA VAL A 12 -7.09 4.07 10.36
C VAL A 12 -7.12 3.65 11.82
N ARG A 13 -7.41 4.58 12.71
CA ARG A 13 -7.78 4.27 14.09
C ARG A 13 -9.00 5.08 14.52
N PRO A 14 -9.76 4.64 15.54
CA PRO A 14 -10.77 5.47 16.17
C PRO A 14 -10.14 6.76 16.72
N ALA A 15 -10.85 7.87 16.58
CA ALA A 15 -10.45 9.13 17.21
C ALA A 15 -10.65 9.07 18.74
N PRO A 16 -9.88 9.84 19.52
CA PRO A 16 -10.07 9.91 20.96
C PRO A 16 -11.45 10.48 21.33
N PRO A 17 -12.01 10.13 22.50
CA PRO A 17 -13.30 10.66 22.95
C PRO A 17 -13.31 12.19 22.94
N GLY A 18 -14.37 12.78 22.36
CA GLY A 18 -14.52 14.24 22.27
C GLY A 18 -13.87 14.88 21.04
N ALA A 19 -13.23 14.11 20.15
CA ALA A 19 -12.85 14.60 18.83
C ALA A 19 -14.07 14.93 17.97
N SER A 20 -13.92 15.88 17.04
CA SER A 20 -14.99 16.25 16.10
C SER A 20 -15.26 15.17 15.04
N GLU A 21 -14.25 14.37 14.71
CA GLU A 21 -14.31 13.27 13.75
C GLU A 21 -14.30 11.91 14.46
N ALA A 22 -14.83 10.88 13.81
CA ALA A 22 -14.90 9.53 14.37
C ALA A 22 -13.59 8.73 14.23
N ILE A 23 -12.74 9.10 13.27
CA ILE A 23 -11.51 8.36 12.93
C ILE A 23 -10.33 9.31 12.71
N GLU A 24 -9.14 8.78 12.87
CA GLU A 24 -7.88 9.40 12.48
C GLU A 24 -7.19 8.51 11.43
N VAL A 25 -6.52 9.15 10.48
CA VAL A 25 -5.74 8.46 9.44
C VAL A 25 -4.27 8.87 9.52
N TYR A 26 -3.36 7.91 9.35
CA TYR A 26 -1.94 8.19 9.25
C TYR A 26 -1.61 8.70 7.85
N MET A 27 -0.92 9.84 7.78
CA MET A 27 -0.39 10.41 6.54
C MET A 27 1.06 10.83 6.75
N ILE A 28 1.86 10.67 5.72
CA ILE A 28 3.23 11.18 5.68
C ILE A 28 3.27 12.49 4.91
N ARG A 29 4.29 13.32 5.20
CA ARG A 29 4.61 14.47 4.37
C ARG A 29 5.83 14.17 3.53
N ARG A 30 5.65 14.08 2.22
CA ARG A 30 6.70 13.74 1.27
C ARG A 30 7.85 14.76 1.34
N GLN A 31 9.09 14.29 1.18
CA GLN A 31 10.25 15.18 1.15
C GLN A 31 10.08 16.25 0.06
N ARG A 32 10.34 17.52 0.40
CA ARG A 32 10.15 18.65 -0.52
C ARG A 32 11.02 18.58 -1.77
N SER A 33 12.17 17.92 -1.67
CA SER A 33 13.13 17.72 -2.77
C SER A 33 12.64 16.73 -3.84
N MET A 34 11.56 16.00 -3.61
CA MET A 34 11.03 15.06 -4.60
C MET A 34 10.52 15.80 -5.84
N LYS A 35 10.96 15.33 -7.02
CA LYS A 35 10.59 15.89 -8.34
C LYS A 35 9.10 15.84 -8.65
N PHE A 36 8.33 15.02 -7.93
CA PHE A 36 6.89 14.85 -8.13
C PHE A 36 6.16 14.85 -6.77
N LEU A 37 5.23 15.80 -6.60
CA LEU A 37 4.41 16.02 -5.40
C LEU A 37 5.23 16.17 -4.10
N GLY A 38 6.42 16.77 -4.17
CA GLY A 38 7.22 17.07 -2.98
C GLY A 38 6.47 18.01 -2.02
N GLY A 39 6.48 17.70 -0.73
CA GLY A 39 5.83 18.50 0.32
C GLY A 39 4.33 18.26 0.53
N PHE A 40 3.69 17.44 -0.31
CA PHE A 40 2.30 17.02 -0.18
C PHE A 40 2.14 15.98 0.93
N TYR A 41 0.95 15.95 1.53
CA TYR A 41 0.52 14.83 2.36
C TYR A 41 0.08 13.68 1.47
N ALA A 42 0.52 12.47 1.82
CA ALA A 42 0.19 11.24 1.11
C ALA A 42 -0.02 10.11 2.13
N PHE A 43 -0.71 9.07 1.69
CA PHE A 43 -0.67 7.79 2.37
C PHE A 43 0.59 7.05 1.96
N PRO A 44 1.19 6.25 2.86
CA PRO A 44 2.32 5.42 2.50
C PRO A 44 2.00 4.50 1.35
N GLY A 45 2.90 4.46 0.38
CA GLY A 45 2.68 3.69 -0.83
C GLY A 45 3.63 4.00 -1.96
N GLY A 46 3.74 3.05 -2.86
CA GLY A 46 4.70 3.08 -3.94
C GLY A 46 4.43 2.02 -4.97
N LYS A 47 5.42 1.83 -5.85
CA LYS A 47 5.31 0.86 -6.93
C LYS A 47 5.40 -0.55 -6.35
N VAL A 48 4.68 -1.48 -6.96
CA VAL A 48 4.93 -2.90 -6.72
C VAL A 48 6.29 -3.24 -7.32
N ASP A 49 7.21 -3.71 -6.50
CA ASP A 49 8.51 -4.22 -6.92
C ASP A 49 8.36 -5.70 -7.35
N PRO A 50 9.10 -6.18 -8.36
CA PRO A 50 9.09 -7.60 -8.71
C PRO A 50 9.33 -8.55 -7.51
N ALA A 51 10.10 -8.13 -6.51
CA ALA A 51 10.36 -8.91 -5.30
C ALA A 51 9.10 -9.08 -4.41
N ASP A 52 8.11 -8.19 -4.50
CA ASP A 52 6.85 -8.30 -3.74
C ASP A 52 6.01 -9.51 -4.21
N GLY A 53 6.18 -9.91 -5.48
CA GLY A 53 5.55 -11.09 -6.05
C GLY A 53 6.36 -12.39 -5.91
N ALA A 54 7.54 -12.35 -5.28
CA ALA A 54 8.38 -13.52 -5.15
C ALA A 54 7.75 -14.56 -4.20
N PRO A 55 7.88 -15.88 -4.45
CA PRO A 55 7.26 -16.91 -3.61
C PRO A 55 7.58 -16.78 -2.12
N ALA A 56 8.81 -16.37 -1.78
CA ALA A 56 9.23 -16.15 -0.39
C ALA A 56 8.55 -14.93 0.26
N ALA A 57 8.20 -13.90 -0.51
CA ALA A 57 7.43 -12.76 -0.01
C ALA A 57 5.98 -13.17 0.22
N LEU A 58 5.36 -13.81 -0.77
CA LEU A 58 3.97 -14.29 -0.69
C LEU A 58 3.77 -15.31 0.43
N ALA A 59 4.75 -16.18 0.69
CA ALA A 59 4.71 -17.15 1.79
C ALA A 59 4.65 -16.52 3.20
N ARG A 60 4.91 -15.21 3.33
CA ARG A 60 4.77 -14.47 4.60
C ARG A 60 3.35 -13.97 4.83
N CYS A 61 2.51 -13.93 3.80
CA CYS A 61 1.12 -13.51 3.92
C CYS A 61 0.30 -14.54 4.72
N ARG A 62 -0.56 -14.05 5.60
CA ARG A 62 -1.45 -14.87 6.44
C ARG A 62 -2.84 -14.25 6.45
N GLY A 63 -3.88 -15.08 6.40
CA GLY A 63 -5.28 -14.62 6.46
C GLY A 63 -5.82 -14.02 5.16
N LEU A 64 -4.99 -13.96 4.11
CA LEU A 64 -5.39 -13.68 2.73
C LEU A 64 -4.50 -14.52 1.82
N ASP A 65 -5.09 -15.43 1.06
CA ASP A 65 -4.35 -16.23 0.07
C ASP A 65 -4.35 -15.60 -1.34
N THR A 66 -3.69 -16.26 -2.28
CA THR A 66 -3.57 -15.74 -3.66
C THR A 66 -4.90 -15.74 -4.39
N VAL A 67 -5.74 -16.75 -4.19
CA VAL A 67 -7.04 -16.88 -4.87
C VAL A 67 -8.02 -15.82 -4.36
N GLU A 68 -8.04 -15.61 -3.05
CA GLU A 68 -8.82 -14.54 -2.41
C GLU A 68 -8.35 -13.16 -2.89
N ALA A 69 -7.03 -12.93 -2.92
CA ALA A 69 -6.46 -11.68 -3.41
C ALA A 69 -6.82 -11.41 -4.88
N GLU A 70 -6.79 -12.41 -5.74
CA GLU A 70 -7.18 -12.31 -7.16
C GLU A 70 -8.67 -12.01 -7.34
N THR A 71 -9.51 -12.49 -6.42
CA THR A 71 -10.95 -12.18 -6.42
C THR A 71 -11.21 -10.72 -6.04
N ILE A 72 -10.39 -10.15 -5.16
CA ILE A 72 -10.50 -8.75 -4.72
C ILE A 72 -9.91 -7.78 -5.75
N LEU A 73 -8.70 -8.07 -6.25
CA LEU A 73 -7.98 -7.25 -7.23
C LEU A 73 -8.10 -7.85 -8.63
N LEU A 74 -9.21 -7.54 -9.30
CA LEU A 74 -9.44 -7.97 -10.67
C LEU A 74 -8.50 -7.24 -11.65
N GLY A 75 -7.83 -7.99 -12.52
CA GLY A 75 -7.13 -7.45 -13.69
C GLY A 75 -5.61 -7.26 -13.59
N SER A 76 -4.95 -7.76 -12.55
CA SER A 76 -3.48 -7.76 -12.45
C SER A 76 -2.87 -8.90 -13.29
N ARG A 77 -2.87 -8.76 -14.62
CA ARG A 77 -2.44 -9.85 -15.53
C ARG A 77 -0.98 -10.27 -15.36
N ASP A 78 -0.10 -9.30 -15.07
CA ASP A 78 1.36 -9.53 -15.03
C ASP A 78 1.94 -9.40 -13.61
N THR A 79 1.10 -9.22 -12.60
CA THR A 79 1.51 -9.04 -11.21
C THR A 79 0.61 -9.87 -10.31
N PRO A 80 1.15 -10.75 -9.46
CA PRO A 80 0.33 -11.49 -8.50
C PRO A 80 -0.49 -10.52 -7.65
N ALA A 81 -1.79 -10.75 -7.49
CA ALA A 81 -2.66 -9.84 -6.75
C ALA A 81 -2.16 -9.63 -5.31
N LEU A 82 -1.65 -10.69 -4.66
CA LEU A 82 -1.13 -10.62 -3.31
C LEU A 82 0.14 -9.75 -3.17
N ALA A 83 0.86 -9.51 -4.27
CA ALA A 83 2.03 -8.61 -4.29
C ALA A 83 1.66 -7.15 -3.96
N PHE A 84 0.42 -6.73 -4.21
CA PHE A 84 -0.04 -5.38 -3.85
C PHE A 84 -0.15 -5.19 -2.34
N TRP A 85 -0.56 -6.23 -1.59
CA TRP A 85 -0.55 -6.19 -0.12
C TRP A 85 0.87 -6.18 0.43
N VAL A 86 1.76 -6.99 -0.15
CA VAL A 86 3.18 -6.99 0.23
C VAL A 86 3.81 -5.61 -0.01
N ALA A 87 3.59 -5.03 -1.19
CA ALA A 87 4.07 -3.69 -1.53
C ALA A 87 3.55 -2.64 -0.55
N ALA A 88 2.26 -2.67 -0.21
CA ALA A 88 1.66 -1.73 0.73
C ALA A 88 2.30 -1.82 2.13
N VAL A 89 2.61 -3.01 2.62
CA VAL A 89 3.27 -3.23 3.91
C VAL A 89 4.75 -2.82 3.86
N ARG A 90 5.45 -3.13 2.77
CA ARG A 90 6.86 -2.73 2.57
C ARG A 90 6.99 -1.20 2.56
N GLU A 91 6.20 -0.52 1.74
CA GLU A 91 6.24 0.94 1.62
C GLU A 91 5.88 1.63 2.95
N LEU A 92 4.95 1.07 3.73
CA LEU A 92 4.64 1.57 5.07
C LEU A 92 5.84 1.55 6.03
N LEU A 93 6.74 0.58 5.89
CA LEU A 93 7.92 0.46 6.74
C LEU A 93 9.10 1.28 6.22
N GLU A 94 9.12 1.61 4.92
CA GLU A 94 10.20 2.36 4.26
C GLU A 94 10.01 3.89 4.36
N GLU A 95 8.79 4.38 4.57
CA GLU A 95 8.45 5.82 4.70
C GLU A 95 8.41 6.35 6.15
#